data_AF-A0AAP0JY27-F1
#
_entry.id   AF-A0AAP0JY27-F1
#
_cell.length_a   1.000
_cell.length_b   1.000
_cell.length_c   1.000
_cell.angle_alpha   90.00
_cell.angle_beta   90.00
_cell.angle_gamma   90.00
#
_symmetry.space_group_name_H-M   'P 1'
#
loop_
_entity.id
_entity.type
_entity.pdbx_description
1 polymer ?
#
loop_
_entity_poly.entity_id
_entity_poly.type
_entity_poly.pdbx_seq_one_letter_code
_entity_poly.pdbx_strand_id
1 'polypeptide(L)'
;MSAAVTPLVGFISSRAARSAIASSSPDRLSSLLSSSRVCWRPRSRTSSRLFSVSSTSMGEEIADSAMDAVQKRLMFEDDGSIDVMICILVDETDKVVGHDSKYNCHLMEKIEAENLLHRAFSVFLFNSKYELLLQQRSATKVTFPLVWTNTCCSHPLYRESELIEENYLGVRNAAQRKLLDELGIKAEDVPVDEFTPLGRILYKAPSDGKWGEHELDYLLFIIRDVKVEPNPDEVADVKYVNREQLKELLRKANAREEDLKLSPWFRLVVENFLFKWWDHVEKGTLKEAADMKTIHKLS
;
A
#
# COMPACT_ATOMS: atom_id res chain seq x y z
N MET A 1 -37.99 -8.15 65.27
CA MET A 1 -37.73 -9.58 64.97
C MET A 1 -38.77 -10.05 63.97
N SER A 2 -38.39 -10.12 62.69
CA SER A 2 -39.14 -10.72 61.56
C SER A 2 -38.10 -10.79 60.43
N ALA A 3 -37.59 -11.98 60.13
CA ALA A 3 -37.96 -12.81 58.96
C ALA A 3 -37.36 -12.24 57.65
N ALA A 4 -36.80 -12.98 56.69
CA ALA A 4 -36.50 -14.40 56.52
C ALA A 4 -35.87 -14.55 55.10
N VAL A 5 -34.97 -15.53 54.94
CA VAL A 5 -34.87 -16.44 53.77
C VAL A 5 -34.20 -15.95 52.46
N THR A 6 -32.95 -16.40 52.31
CA THR A 6 -32.17 -16.85 51.12
C THR A 6 -32.86 -17.99 50.31
N PRO A 7 -32.31 -18.60 49.23
CA PRO A 7 -31.53 -18.13 48.06
C PRO A 7 -31.87 -18.89 46.71
N LEU A 8 -31.01 -18.71 45.70
CA LEU A 8 -30.55 -19.66 44.64
C LEU A 8 -31.31 -19.84 43.28
N VAL A 9 -30.56 -19.48 42.21
CA VAL A 9 -30.21 -20.21 40.97
C VAL A 9 -31.29 -20.62 39.95
N GLY A 10 -31.02 -20.30 38.68
CA GLY A 10 -31.66 -20.91 37.51
C GLY A 10 -30.88 -20.69 36.22
N PHE A 11 -30.10 -21.70 35.81
CA PHE A 11 -29.57 -21.91 34.45
C PHE A 11 -30.71 -22.40 33.54
N ILE A 12 -30.88 -21.86 32.32
CA ILE A 12 -31.64 -22.53 31.25
C ILE A 12 -30.93 -22.37 29.91
N SER A 13 -30.74 -23.52 29.27
CA SER A 13 -30.29 -23.76 27.89
C SER A 13 -31.48 -24.19 27.03
N SER A 14 -31.55 -23.76 25.77
CA SER A 14 -32.27 -24.46 24.69
C SER A 14 -31.72 -23.97 23.33
N ARG A 15 -30.99 -24.81 22.59
CA ARG A 15 -31.38 -25.79 21.54
C ARG A 15 -31.83 -25.20 20.20
N ALA A 16 -31.13 -25.70 19.18
CA ALA A 16 -31.21 -25.48 17.75
C ALA A 16 -32.57 -25.72 17.08
N ALA A 17 -32.75 -25.10 15.90
CA ALA A 17 -33.59 -25.62 14.83
C ALA A 17 -32.82 -25.54 13.49
N ARG A 18 -32.58 -26.71 12.90
CA ARG A 18 -32.25 -26.89 11.47
C ARG A 18 -33.56 -26.96 10.69
N SER A 19 -33.57 -26.43 9.47
CA SER A 19 -34.52 -26.83 8.43
C SER A 19 -33.78 -26.87 7.09
N ALA A 20 -33.81 -28.04 6.46
CA ALA A 20 -33.47 -28.30 5.06
C ALA A 20 -34.77 -28.64 4.30
N ILE A 21 -34.65 -28.90 2.98
CA ILE A 21 -35.68 -29.34 1.99
C ILE A 21 -36.17 -28.14 1.15
N ALA A 22 -36.28 -28.11 -0.19
CA ALA A 22 -36.21 -29.08 -1.31
C ALA A 22 -35.87 -28.27 -2.59
N SER A 23 -34.96 -28.72 -3.47
CA SER A 23 -35.23 -29.42 -4.75
C SER A 23 -36.32 -28.84 -5.66
N SER A 24 -35.93 -28.34 -6.84
CA SER A 24 -36.53 -28.70 -8.14
C SER A 24 -35.84 -27.97 -9.31
N SER A 25 -35.07 -28.69 -10.12
CA SER A 25 -35.09 -28.53 -11.58
C SER A 25 -36.28 -29.36 -12.12
N PRO A 26 -36.83 -29.07 -13.31
CA PRO A 26 -36.27 -29.71 -14.50
C PRO A 26 -36.45 -28.96 -15.85
N ASP A 27 -35.76 -29.52 -16.86
CA ASP A 27 -36.10 -29.62 -18.29
C ASP A 27 -36.05 -28.38 -19.20
N ARG A 28 -35.09 -28.31 -20.14
CA ARG A 28 -34.93 -29.02 -21.45
C ARG A 28 -35.72 -28.35 -22.58
N LEU A 29 -35.00 -28.04 -23.66
CA LEU A 29 -35.27 -28.26 -25.11
C LEU A 29 -34.24 -27.40 -25.88
N SER A 30 -33.08 -27.93 -26.28
CA SER A 30 -32.75 -28.73 -27.47
C SER A 30 -32.86 -28.03 -28.84
N SER A 31 -31.78 -28.17 -29.61
CA SER A 31 -31.65 -28.15 -31.08
C SER A 31 -31.66 -26.75 -31.75
N LEU A 32 -30.86 -26.44 -32.76
CA LEU A 32 -30.37 -27.25 -33.87
C LEU A 32 -28.95 -26.88 -34.34
N LEU A 33 -28.33 -27.90 -34.92
CA LEU A 33 -27.08 -27.91 -35.68
C LEU A 33 -27.17 -27.06 -36.95
N SER A 34 -26.02 -26.53 -37.39
CA SER A 34 -25.66 -26.62 -38.82
C SER A 34 -24.14 -26.53 -38.99
N SER A 35 -23.63 -27.55 -39.67
CA SER A 35 -22.24 -27.75 -40.05
C SER A 35 -21.92 -27.05 -41.37
N SER A 36 -20.71 -26.49 -41.50
CA SER A 36 -20.00 -26.48 -42.78
C SER A 36 -18.49 -26.52 -42.55
N ARG A 37 -17.89 -27.69 -42.77
CA ARG A 37 -16.45 -27.83 -43.02
C ARG A 37 -16.19 -27.43 -44.46
N VAL A 38 -15.25 -26.53 -44.69
CA VAL A 38 -14.62 -26.35 -46.00
C VAL A 38 -13.12 -26.49 -45.84
N CYS A 39 -12.59 -27.49 -46.54
CA CYS A 39 -11.19 -27.84 -46.64
C CYS A 39 -10.55 -27.02 -47.78
N TRP A 40 -9.45 -26.31 -47.51
CA TRP A 40 -8.58 -25.76 -48.55
C TRP A 40 -7.12 -26.17 -48.30
N ARG A 41 -6.49 -26.71 -49.34
CA ARG A 41 -5.06 -27.11 -49.39
C ARG A 41 -4.17 -25.91 -49.78
N PRO A 42 -2.86 -25.97 -49.49
CA PRO A 42 -1.99 -24.80 -49.43
C PRO A 42 -1.26 -24.51 -50.75
N ARG A 43 -0.92 -23.23 -51.01
CA ARG A 43 0.20 -22.90 -51.91
C ARG A 43 0.84 -21.53 -51.65
N SER A 44 2.17 -21.58 -51.76
CA SER A 44 3.16 -20.53 -52.08
C SER A 44 3.41 -19.36 -51.14
N ARG A 45 4.56 -19.47 -50.44
CA ARG A 45 5.72 -18.55 -50.47
C ARG A 45 5.40 -17.08 -50.83
N THR A 46 5.48 -16.23 -49.81
CA THR A 46 6.00 -14.87 -49.94
C THR A 46 6.98 -14.60 -48.81
N SER A 47 8.12 -14.04 -49.19
CA SER A 47 9.26 -13.71 -48.35
C SER A 47 8.92 -12.50 -47.47
N SER A 48 8.70 -12.70 -46.17
CA SER A 48 8.76 -11.62 -45.19
C SER A 48 10.18 -11.53 -44.63
N ARG A 49 10.83 -10.39 -44.86
CA ARG A 49 12.11 -10.03 -44.26
C ARG A 49 11.92 -9.99 -42.75
N LEU A 50 12.56 -10.90 -42.04
CA LEU A 50 12.75 -10.83 -40.59
C LEU A 50 13.70 -9.65 -40.32
N PHE A 51 13.15 -8.54 -39.83
CA PHE A 51 13.94 -7.55 -39.12
C PHE A 51 14.25 -8.13 -37.74
N SER A 52 15.46 -8.66 -37.61
CA SER A 52 16.10 -8.93 -36.33
C SER A 52 16.22 -7.60 -35.59
N VAL A 53 15.31 -7.34 -34.64
CA VAL A 53 15.54 -6.32 -33.61
C VAL A 53 16.60 -6.90 -32.69
N SER A 54 17.84 -6.48 -32.89
CA SER A 54 18.94 -6.71 -31.97
C SER A 54 18.60 -5.98 -30.67
N SER A 55 18.21 -6.73 -29.64
CA SER A 55 18.17 -6.24 -28.26
C SER A 55 19.58 -5.81 -27.87
N THR A 56 19.84 -4.50 -27.88
CA THR A 56 21.07 -3.90 -27.37
C THR A 56 21.08 -4.03 -25.84
N SER A 57 21.52 -5.18 -25.32
CA SER A 57 21.80 -5.44 -23.90
C SER A 57 23.16 -4.86 -23.48
N MET A 58 23.41 -3.59 -23.79
CA MET A 58 24.69 -2.93 -23.48
C MET A 58 24.52 -1.64 -22.67
N GLY A 59 23.26 -1.20 -22.46
CA GLY A 59 22.93 -0.03 -21.63
C GLY A 59 22.45 -0.36 -20.21
N GLU A 60 21.96 -1.58 -19.97
CA GLU A 60 21.45 -2.00 -18.64
C GLU A 60 22.56 -2.46 -17.68
N GLU A 61 23.67 -3.02 -18.19
CA GLU A 61 24.74 -3.58 -17.35
C GLU A 61 25.54 -2.52 -16.57
N ILE A 62 25.60 -1.27 -17.06
CA ILE A 62 26.45 -0.23 -16.43
C ILE A 62 25.76 0.41 -15.21
N ALA A 63 24.43 0.46 -15.19
CA ALA A 63 23.65 1.08 -14.12
C ALA A 63 23.49 0.21 -12.86
N ASP A 64 23.70 -1.10 -12.99
CA ASP A 64 23.54 -2.08 -11.92
C ASP A 64 24.77 -2.18 -10.97
N SER A 65 25.86 -1.47 -11.28
CA SER A 65 27.10 -1.48 -10.49
C SER A 65 27.08 -0.55 -9.26
N ALA A 66 26.11 0.37 -9.18
CA ALA A 66 26.03 1.39 -8.12
C ALA A 66 25.14 1.00 -6.94
N MET A 67 24.26 -0.01 -7.12
CA MET A 67 23.39 -0.49 -6.05
C MET A 67 24.07 -1.59 -5.25
N ASP A 68 24.06 -1.48 -3.93
CA ASP A 68 24.53 -2.55 -3.06
C ASP A 68 23.53 -3.74 -3.03
N ALA A 69 23.94 -4.85 -2.43
CA ALA A 69 23.11 -6.07 -2.38
C ALA A 69 21.79 -5.87 -1.63
N VAL A 70 21.75 -4.99 -0.62
CA VAL A 70 20.51 -4.68 0.12
C VAL A 70 19.60 -3.84 -0.74
N GLN A 71 20.12 -2.82 -1.42
CA GLN A 71 19.38 -1.99 -2.36
C GLN A 71 18.79 -2.80 -3.51
N LYS A 72 19.56 -3.74 -4.06
CA LYS A 72 19.07 -4.65 -5.10
C LYS A 72 17.95 -5.52 -4.59
N ARG A 73 18.10 -6.12 -3.40
CA ARG A 73 17.02 -6.88 -2.77
C ARG A 73 15.77 -6.03 -2.60
N LEU A 74 15.89 -4.86 -1.97
CA LEU A 74 14.77 -3.94 -1.73
C LEU A 74 14.10 -3.41 -3.02
N MET A 75 14.77 -3.47 -4.17
CA MET A 75 14.25 -3.01 -5.45
C MET A 75 13.72 -4.13 -6.36
N PHE A 76 14.32 -5.33 -6.27
CA PHE A 76 14.15 -6.39 -7.26
C PHE A 76 13.81 -7.75 -6.68
N GLU A 77 14.24 -8.06 -5.45
CA GLU A 77 14.10 -9.40 -4.86
C GLU A 77 13.12 -9.37 -3.68
N ASP A 78 12.00 -10.06 -3.83
CA ASP A 78 11.29 -10.62 -2.69
C ASP A 78 11.79 -12.07 -2.53
N ASP A 79 12.33 -12.39 -1.35
CA ASP A 79 12.48 -13.70 -0.68
C ASP A 79 12.63 -15.04 -1.46
N GLY A 80 12.96 -15.04 -2.75
CA GLY A 80 13.00 -16.23 -3.60
C GLY A 80 11.66 -16.59 -4.26
N SER A 81 10.66 -15.70 -4.22
CA SER A 81 9.42 -15.86 -4.97
C SER A 81 9.49 -15.15 -6.33
N ILE A 82 8.83 -15.72 -7.36
CA ILE A 82 8.81 -15.19 -8.74
C ILE A 82 8.01 -13.88 -8.87
N ASP A 83 7.36 -13.43 -7.79
CA ASP A 83 6.71 -12.13 -7.71
C ASP A 83 7.76 -11.06 -7.45
N VAL A 84 8.44 -10.64 -8.52
CA VAL A 84 9.18 -9.37 -8.58
C VAL A 84 8.28 -8.27 -7.98
N MET A 85 8.85 -7.29 -7.26
CA MET A 85 8.07 -6.18 -6.70
C MET A 85 7.45 -5.33 -7.83
N ILE A 86 6.26 -5.73 -8.31
CA ILE A 86 5.52 -5.12 -9.41
C ILE A 86 4.47 -4.18 -8.83
N CYS A 87 4.61 -2.89 -9.14
CA CYS A 87 3.66 -1.85 -8.77
C CYS A 87 2.45 -1.82 -9.71
N ILE A 88 1.31 -1.39 -9.18
CA ILE A 88 0.09 -1.14 -9.96
C ILE A 88 0.20 0.24 -10.62
N LEU A 89 0.22 0.30 -11.96
CA LEU A 89 0.16 1.57 -12.68
C LEU A 89 -1.29 2.05 -12.77
N VAL A 90 -1.50 3.34 -12.53
CA VAL A 90 -2.83 3.97 -12.55
C VAL A 90 -2.84 5.27 -13.34
N ASP A 91 -4.01 5.69 -13.80
CA ASP A 91 -4.24 7.06 -14.26
C ASP A 91 -4.54 8.02 -13.09
N GLU A 92 -4.66 9.32 -13.39
CA GLU A 92 -4.94 10.35 -12.37
C GLU A 92 -6.32 10.21 -11.69
N THR A 93 -7.19 9.33 -12.20
CA THR A 93 -8.50 9.00 -11.63
C THR A 93 -8.48 7.71 -10.81
N ASP A 94 -7.29 7.15 -10.60
CA ASP A 94 -7.05 5.91 -9.87
C ASP A 94 -7.58 4.65 -10.58
N LYS A 95 -7.65 4.68 -11.91
CA LYS A 95 -7.97 3.48 -12.70
C LYS A 95 -6.69 2.75 -13.09
N VAL A 96 -6.70 1.43 -12.89
CA VAL A 96 -5.57 0.56 -13.25
C VAL A 96 -5.37 0.58 -14.76
N VAL A 97 -4.17 0.96 -15.20
CA VAL A 97 -3.79 1.01 -16.62
C VAL A 97 -2.70 -0.01 -16.98
N GLY A 98 -2.08 -0.63 -15.99
CA GLY A 98 -1.04 -1.63 -16.21
C GLY A 98 -0.24 -1.93 -14.94
N HIS A 99 1.00 -2.36 -15.14
CA HIS A 99 1.93 -2.69 -14.08
C HIS A 99 3.38 -2.53 -14.57
N ASP A 100 4.30 -2.19 -13.67
CA ASP A 100 5.74 -2.16 -13.95
C ASP A 100 6.52 -2.47 -12.66
N SER A 101 7.79 -2.82 -12.81
CA SER A 101 8.70 -3.03 -11.67
C SER A 101 8.83 -1.76 -10.83
N LYS A 102 9.00 -1.94 -9.52
CA LYS A 102 9.31 -0.84 -8.60
C LYS A 102 10.46 0.01 -9.12
N TYR A 103 11.53 -0.61 -9.59
CA TYR A 103 12.68 0.11 -10.17
C TYR A 103 12.23 1.13 -11.22
N ASN A 104 11.47 0.71 -12.23
CA ASN A 104 11.00 1.57 -13.30
C ASN A 104 10.04 2.67 -12.82
N CYS A 105 9.13 2.33 -11.91
CA CYS A 105 8.17 3.26 -11.33
C CYS A 105 8.84 4.45 -10.60
N HIS A 106 10.08 4.28 -10.11
CA HIS A 106 10.78 5.30 -9.33
C HIS A 106 11.91 6.00 -10.11
N LEU A 107 12.08 5.68 -11.41
CA LEU A 107 13.01 6.41 -12.27
C LEU A 107 12.40 7.74 -12.72
N MET A 108 13.06 8.86 -12.40
CA MET A 108 12.64 10.19 -12.87
C MET A 108 12.56 10.27 -14.40
N GLU A 109 13.43 9.56 -15.11
CA GLU A 109 13.38 9.49 -16.59
C GLU A 109 12.04 8.94 -17.07
N LYS A 110 11.56 7.82 -16.50
CA LYS A 110 10.27 7.24 -16.86
C LYS A 110 9.09 8.05 -16.35
N ILE A 111 9.18 8.56 -15.13
CA ILE A 111 8.18 9.45 -14.54
C ILE A 111 7.95 10.67 -15.45
N GLU A 112 8.99 11.31 -15.96
CA GLU A 112 8.85 12.51 -16.78
C GLU A 112 8.55 12.20 -18.26
N ALA A 113 9.11 11.13 -18.83
CA ALA A 113 8.89 10.78 -20.23
C ALA A 113 7.52 10.14 -20.50
N GLU A 114 7.03 9.32 -19.57
CA GLU A 114 5.82 8.51 -19.74
C GLU A 114 4.67 8.96 -18.82
N ASN A 115 4.91 9.96 -17.96
CA ASN A 115 4.00 10.32 -16.85
C ASN A 115 3.66 9.08 -15.99
N LEU A 116 4.66 8.22 -15.77
CA LEU A 116 4.47 6.94 -15.09
C LEU A 116 3.99 7.21 -13.66
N LEU A 117 2.78 6.74 -13.36
CA LEU A 117 2.06 6.97 -12.10
C LEU A 117 1.67 5.61 -11.53
N HIS A 118 2.03 5.35 -10.28
CA HIS A 118 1.68 4.11 -9.59
C HIS A 118 0.88 4.37 -8.32
N ARG A 119 0.10 3.37 -7.91
CA ARG A 119 -0.65 3.40 -6.66
C ARG A 119 0.30 3.17 -5.48
N ALA A 120 0.08 3.91 -4.40
CA ALA A 120 0.83 3.79 -3.15
C ALA A 120 -0.12 3.85 -1.94
N PHE A 121 0.43 3.63 -0.74
CA PHE A 121 -0.24 3.90 0.52
C PHE A 121 0.72 4.48 1.57
N SER A 122 0.15 5.24 2.49
CA SER A 122 0.81 5.81 3.67
C SER A 122 -0.01 5.51 4.92
N VAL A 123 0.58 4.77 5.86
CA VAL A 123 -0.01 4.41 7.15
C VAL A 123 0.32 5.45 8.21
N PHE A 124 -0.71 5.83 8.99
CA PHE A 124 -0.62 6.63 10.20
C PHE A 124 -1.15 5.82 11.38
N LEU A 125 -0.25 5.22 12.14
CA LEU A 125 -0.56 4.44 13.34
C LEU A 125 -0.45 5.31 14.58
N PHE A 126 -1.55 5.39 15.33
CA PHE A 126 -1.60 6.03 16.63
C PHE A 126 -1.68 4.97 17.73
N ASN A 127 -1.00 5.21 18.85
CA ASN A 127 -1.18 4.39 20.04
C ASN A 127 -2.42 4.85 20.85
N SER A 128 -2.71 4.18 21.97
CA SER A 128 -3.84 4.51 22.84
C SER A 128 -3.71 5.86 23.56
N LYS A 129 -2.53 6.49 23.50
CA LYS A 129 -2.27 7.86 23.98
C LYS A 129 -2.40 8.91 22.86
N TYR A 130 -2.84 8.50 21.67
CA TYR A 130 -2.92 9.34 20.47
C TYR A 130 -1.57 9.94 20.05
N GLU A 131 -0.48 9.22 20.31
CA GLU A 131 0.84 9.55 19.77
C GLU A 131 1.02 8.83 18.42
N LEU A 132 1.51 9.55 17.41
CA LEU A 132 1.77 9.03 16.07
C LEU A 132 3.12 8.29 16.05
N LEU A 133 3.14 7.06 15.53
CA LEU A 133 4.36 6.32 15.25
C LEU A 133 5.01 6.85 13.97
N LEU A 134 6.22 7.39 14.09
CA LEU A 134 7.09 7.76 12.98
C LEU A 134 8.19 6.72 12.80
N GLN A 135 8.67 6.58 11.57
CA GLN A 135 9.89 5.84 11.27
C GLN A 135 10.94 6.76 10.63
N GLN A 136 12.21 6.47 10.88
CA GLN A 136 13.33 6.96 10.09
C GLN A 136 13.73 5.88 9.09
N ARG A 137 13.71 6.22 7.80
CA ARG A 137 14.13 5.32 6.73
C ARG A 137 15.59 4.89 6.92
N SER A 138 15.91 3.63 6.64
CA SER A 138 17.29 3.14 6.70
C SER A 138 18.22 3.88 5.71
N ALA A 139 19.53 3.78 5.93
CA ALA A 139 20.52 4.33 5.00
C ALA A 139 20.56 3.55 3.66
N THR A 140 20.06 2.32 3.64
CA THR A 140 20.03 1.42 2.49
C THR A 140 18.80 1.64 1.60
N LYS A 141 17.86 2.52 1.96
CA LYS A 141 16.77 2.90 1.05
C LYS A 141 17.32 3.67 -0.14
N VAL A 142 16.89 3.29 -1.34
CA VAL A 142 17.27 3.97 -2.58
C VAL A 142 16.65 5.37 -2.65
N THR A 143 15.35 5.52 -2.37
CA THR A 143 14.69 6.82 -2.28
C THR A 143 14.71 7.33 -0.83
N PHE A 144 15.09 8.59 -0.64
CA PHE A 144 15.03 9.30 0.65
C PHE A 144 15.66 8.54 1.85
N PRO A 145 16.94 8.12 1.80
CA PRO A 145 17.59 7.48 2.94
C PRO A 145 17.71 8.43 4.14
N LEU A 146 17.62 7.88 5.36
CA LEU A 146 17.73 8.61 6.64
C LEU A 146 16.69 9.73 6.87
N VAL A 147 15.62 9.74 6.09
CA VAL A 147 14.53 10.71 6.20
C VAL A 147 13.45 10.18 7.15
N TRP A 148 12.96 11.04 8.04
CA TRP A 148 11.83 10.75 8.92
C TRP A 148 10.50 10.90 8.15
N THR A 149 9.58 9.98 8.41
CA THR A 149 8.28 9.89 7.73
C THR A 149 7.19 9.33 8.65
N ASN A 150 5.95 9.22 8.16
CA ASN A 150 4.87 8.53 8.87
C ASN A 150 5.17 7.04 9.05
N THR A 151 4.25 6.29 9.66
CA THR A 151 4.51 4.95 10.17
C THR A 151 5.07 3.99 9.13
N CYS A 152 4.45 3.88 7.95
CA CYS A 152 4.90 2.98 6.89
C CYS A 152 4.36 3.50 5.55
N CYS A 153 5.20 3.48 4.51
CA CYS A 153 4.84 3.91 3.16
C CYS A 153 5.36 2.89 2.14
N SER A 154 4.46 2.40 1.29
CA SER A 154 4.85 1.42 0.28
C SER A 154 3.77 1.29 -0.80
N HIS A 155 3.80 0.19 -1.54
CA HIS A 155 2.98 -0.03 -2.73
C HIS A 155 2.12 -1.29 -2.56
N PRO A 156 0.82 -1.24 -2.93
CA PRO A 156 0.11 -2.46 -3.28
C PRO A 156 0.76 -3.11 -4.51
N LEU A 157 0.95 -4.42 -4.44
CA LEU A 157 1.51 -5.22 -5.52
C LEU A 157 0.44 -5.55 -6.55
N TYR A 158 0.85 -5.69 -7.81
CA TYR A 158 -0.01 -6.17 -8.90
C TYR A 158 -0.27 -7.69 -8.77
N ARG A 159 -1.04 -8.07 -7.75
CA ARG A 159 -1.45 -9.44 -7.44
C ARG A 159 -2.88 -9.48 -6.92
N GLU A 160 -3.54 -10.62 -7.03
CA GLU A 160 -4.99 -10.77 -6.75
C GLU A 160 -5.40 -10.21 -5.38
N SER A 161 -4.62 -10.48 -4.32
CA SER A 161 -4.93 -10.03 -2.96
C SER A 161 -4.82 -8.51 -2.76
N GLU A 162 -4.07 -7.80 -3.61
CA GLU A 162 -3.77 -6.37 -3.47
C GLU A 162 -4.40 -5.51 -4.59
N LEU A 163 -5.08 -6.15 -5.55
CA LEU A 163 -5.86 -5.50 -6.61
C LEU A 163 -7.35 -5.30 -6.25
N ILE A 164 -7.78 -5.74 -5.06
CA ILE A 164 -9.19 -5.68 -4.65
C ILE A 164 -9.62 -4.22 -4.37
N GLU A 165 -10.46 -3.66 -5.25
CA GLU A 165 -10.96 -2.28 -5.12
C GLU A 165 -12.01 -2.11 -4.01
N GLU A 166 -12.79 -3.16 -3.71
CA GLU A 166 -13.90 -3.09 -2.78
C GLU A 166 -13.42 -2.68 -1.39
N ASN A 167 -13.98 -1.57 -0.88
CA ASN A 167 -13.60 -0.96 0.39
C ASN A 167 -12.08 -0.79 0.54
N TYR A 168 -11.38 -0.56 -0.58
CA TYR A 168 -9.93 -0.36 -0.62
C TYR A 168 -9.17 -1.54 0.03
N LEU A 169 -9.71 -2.75 -0.07
CA LEU A 169 -9.16 -3.93 0.62
C LEU A 169 -7.73 -4.25 0.16
N GLY A 170 -7.44 -4.08 -1.14
CA GLY A 170 -6.12 -4.35 -1.68
C GLY A 170 -5.00 -3.51 -1.06
N VAL A 171 -5.22 -2.20 -0.90
CA VAL A 171 -4.25 -1.31 -0.23
C VAL A 171 -4.15 -1.58 1.28
N ARG A 172 -5.24 -1.98 1.93
CA ARG A 172 -5.22 -2.37 3.36
C ARG A 172 -4.44 -3.67 3.58
N ASN A 173 -4.56 -4.64 2.67
CA ASN A 173 -3.75 -5.86 2.67
C ASN A 173 -2.26 -5.55 2.51
N ALA A 174 -1.92 -4.67 1.56
CA ALA A 174 -0.55 -4.23 1.34
C ALA A 174 0.05 -3.53 2.58
N ALA A 175 -0.75 -2.68 3.24
CA ALA A 175 -0.36 -2.00 4.48
C ALA A 175 -0.06 -2.99 5.61
N GLN A 176 -0.94 -3.98 5.85
CA GLN A 176 -0.69 -5.00 6.88
C GLN A 176 0.60 -5.78 6.58
N ARG A 177 0.83 -6.19 5.33
CA ARG A 177 2.06 -6.88 4.91
C ARG A 177 3.29 -6.04 5.20
N LYS A 178 3.31 -4.78 4.75
CA LYS A 178 4.50 -3.93 4.90
C LYS A 178 4.76 -3.47 6.33
N LEU A 179 3.73 -3.37 7.18
CA LEU A 179 3.93 -3.16 8.61
C LEU A 179 4.65 -4.34 9.28
N LEU A 180 4.44 -5.57 8.79
CA LEU A 180 5.23 -6.73 9.21
C LEU A 180 6.66 -6.64 8.67
N ASP A 181 6.81 -6.39 7.37
CA ASP A 181 8.13 -6.40 6.70
C ASP A 181 9.08 -5.31 7.21
N GLU A 182 8.57 -4.10 7.48
CA GLU A 182 9.37 -2.94 7.90
C GLU A 182 9.48 -2.80 9.42
N LEU A 183 8.37 -3.04 10.14
CA LEU A 183 8.26 -2.72 11.56
C LEU A 183 8.07 -3.96 12.46
N GLY A 184 8.01 -5.16 11.89
CA GLY A 184 7.79 -6.40 12.65
C GLY A 184 6.41 -6.48 13.30
N ILE A 185 5.46 -5.63 12.91
CA ILE A 185 4.12 -5.59 13.50
C ILE A 185 3.30 -6.75 12.91
N LYS A 186 2.82 -7.64 13.78
CA LYS A 186 2.11 -8.84 13.35
C LYS A 186 0.71 -8.52 12.86
N ALA A 187 0.23 -9.33 11.90
CA ALA A 187 -1.11 -9.20 11.33
C ALA A 187 -2.24 -9.25 12.40
N GLU A 188 -2.06 -10.04 13.47
CA GLU A 188 -3.00 -10.09 14.60
C GLU A 188 -3.14 -8.76 15.36
N ASP A 189 -2.08 -7.94 15.38
CA ASP A 189 -2.05 -6.66 16.07
C ASP A 189 -2.69 -5.54 15.24
N VAL A 190 -2.73 -5.69 13.91
CA VAL A 190 -3.29 -4.73 12.95
C VAL A 190 -4.23 -5.40 11.94
N PRO A 191 -5.43 -5.84 12.35
CA PRO A 191 -6.39 -6.48 11.45
C PRO A 191 -6.77 -5.56 10.27
N VAL A 192 -6.82 -6.12 9.07
CA VAL A 192 -7.08 -5.38 7.81
C VAL A 192 -8.37 -4.55 7.86
N ASP A 193 -9.41 -5.04 8.55
CA ASP A 193 -10.71 -4.37 8.67
C ASP A 193 -10.75 -3.21 9.67
N GLU A 194 -9.66 -3.00 10.42
CA GLU A 194 -9.54 -1.89 11.37
C GLU A 194 -8.81 -0.67 10.79
N PHE A 195 -8.19 -0.80 9.61
CA PHE A 195 -7.69 0.37 8.90
C PHE A 195 -8.84 1.26 8.43
N THR A 196 -8.72 2.55 8.70
CA THR A 196 -9.65 3.58 8.24
C THR A 196 -8.99 4.39 7.13
N PRO A 197 -9.42 4.22 5.86
CA PRO A 197 -9.00 5.09 4.75
C PRO A 197 -9.58 6.49 4.93
N LEU A 198 -8.73 7.52 4.95
CA LEU A 198 -9.16 8.91 5.17
C LEU A 198 -9.12 9.78 3.92
N GLY A 199 -8.21 9.51 2.99
CA GLY A 199 -8.09 10.32 1.79
C GLY A 199 -7.10 9.75 0.79
N ARG A 200 -7.04 10.40 -0.36
CA ARG A 200 -6.08 10.09 -1.43
C ARG A 200 -5.39 11.36 -1.88
N ILE A 201 -4.08 11.30 -2.03
CA ILE A 201 -3.27 12.40 -2.57
C ILE A 201 -2.61 11.96 -3.87
N LEU A 202 -2.45 12.87 -4.81
CA LEU A 202 -1.63 12.68 -5.99
C LEU A 202 -0.47 13.66 -5.89
N TYR A 203 0.76 13.15 -5.85
CA TYR A 203 1.96 13.96 -5.68
C TYR A 203 3.13 13.45 -6.53
N LYS A 204 4.09 14.33 -6.78
CA LYS A 204 5.36 14.00 -7.43
C LYS A 204 6.51 14.62 -6.66
N ALA A 205 7.54 13.84 -6.35
CA ALA A 205 8.67 14.29 -5.54
C ALA A 205 10.00 13.66 -6.00
N PRO A 206 10.98 14.45 -6.48
CA PRO A 206 12.31 13.93 -6.75
C PRO A 206 13.05 13.60 -5.44
N SER A 207 13.79 12.48 -5.44
CA SER A 207 14.70 12.08 -4.35
C SER A 207 16.10 12.63 -4.61
N ASP A 208 16.82 12.00 -5.54
CA ASP A 208 18.21 12.29 -5.86
C ASP A 208 18.48 11.96 -7.33
N GLY A 209 18.66 13.00 -8.16
CA GLY A 209 19.02 12.89 -9.57
C GLY A 209 18.12 11.94 -10.38
N LYS A 210 18.47 10.65 -10.38
CA LYS A 210 17.80 9.56 -11.09
C LYS A 210 16.47 9.13 -10.46
N TRP A 211 16.31 9.26 -9.13
CA TRP A 211 15.18 8.66 -8.43
C TRP A 211 14.14 9.67 -7.95
N GLY A 212 12.89 9.22 -7.87
CA GLY A 212 11.80 10.00 -7.30
C GLY A 212 10.52 9.17 -7.15
N GLU A 213 9.45 9.87 -6.78
CA GLU A 213 8.13 9.33 -6.53
C GLU A 213 7.13 10.07 -7.41
N HIS A 214 6.17 9.35 -8.00
CA HIS A 214 5.00 9.91 -8.64
C HIS A 214 3.82 8.99 -8.37
N GLU A 215 3.02 9.36 -7.37
CA GLU A 215 2.14 8.41 -6.69
C GLU A 215 0.73 8.93 -6.53
N LEU A 216 -0.21 7.99 -6.63
CA LEU A 216 -1.56 8.12 -6.10
C LEU A 216 -1.61 7.37 -4.76
N ASP A 217 -1.47 8.13 -3.68
CA ASP A 217 -1.21 7.63 -2.34
C ASP A 217 -2.48 7.59 -1.48
N TYR A 218 -2.77 6.40 -0.94
CA TYR A 218 -3.86 6.12 -0.03
C TYR A 218 -3.46 6.38 1.42
N LEU A 219 -4.17 7.27 2.10
CA LEU A 219 -3.89 7.64 3.49
C LEU A 219 -4.71 6.74 4.44
N LEU A 220 -4.02 5.82 5.11
CA LEU A 220 -4.61 4.78 5.96
C LEU A 220 -4.32 5.03 7.43
N PHE A 221 -5.35 5.08 8.27
CA PHE A 221 -5.21 5.34 9.71
C PHE A 221 -5.57 4.11 10.52
N ILE A 222 -4.85 3.89 11.62
CA ILE A 222 -5.17 2.83 12.59
C ILE A 222 -4.77 3.27 14.00
N ILE A 223 -5.58 2.93 15.01
CA ILE A 223 -5.32 3.27 16.42
C ILE A 223 -5.16 1.98 17.21
N ARG A 224 -3.91 1.61 17.52
CA ARG A 224 -3.56 0.34 18.20
C ARG A 224 -2.28 0.50 18.99
N ASP A 225 -2.22 -0.13 20.16
CA ASP A 225 -0.94 -0.38 20.82
C ASP A 225 -0.32 -1.62 20.18
N VAL A 226 0.88 -1.46 19.62
CA VAL A 226 1.57 -2.52 18.87
C VAL A 226 2.98 -2.71 19.41
N LYS A 227 3.50 -3.93 19.24
CA LYS A 227 4.92 -4.21 19.46
C LYS A 227 5.67 -3.94 18.16
N VAL A 228 6.71 -3.11 18.23
CA VAL A 228 7.53 -2.72 17.07
C VAL A 228 8.89 -3.40 17.16
N GLU A 229 9.26 -4.12 16.12
CA GLU A 229 10.55 -4.82 15.94
C GLU A 229 11.09 -4.46 14.53
N PRO A 230 11.69 -3.27 14.36
CA PRO A 230 12.04 -2.77 13.03
C PRO A 230 13.07 -3.64 12.31
N ASN A 231 12.87 -3.83 11.01
CA ASN A 231 13.87 -4.42 10.14
C ASN A 231 14.97 -3.37 9.84
N PRO A 232 16.24 -3.59 10.26
CA PRO A 232 17.29 -2.60 10.10
C PRO A 232 17.65 -2.30 8.64
N ASP A 233 17.29 -3.18 7.70
CA ASP A 233 17.47 -2.93 6.27
C ASP A 233 16.47 -1.91 5.72
N GLU A 234 15.33 -1.71 6.40
CA GLU A 234 14.23 -0.84 5.97
C GLU A 234 14.11 0.42 6.84
N VAL A 235 14.36 0.28 8.15
CA VAL A 235 14.09 1.29 9.18
C VAL A 235 15.31 1.46 10.09
N ALA A 236 15.83 2.69 10.16
CA ALA A 236 16.94 3.06 11.04
C ALA A 236 16.50 3.34 12.49
N ASP A 237 15.33 3.95 12.66
CA ASP A 237 14.82 4.34 13.98
C ASP A 237 13.30 4.48 13.97
N VAL A 238 12.68 4.45 15.14
CA VAL A 238 11.22 4.63 15.33
C VAL A 238 10.94 5.51 16.52
N LYS A 239 9.87 6.31 16.44
CA LYS A 239 9.50 7.21 17.53
C LYS A 239 8.00 7.49 17.57
N TYR A 240 7.41 7.34 18.74
CA TYR A 240 6.09 7.90 19.03
C TYR A 240 6.20 9.39 19.34
N VAL A 241 5.33 10.20 18.72
CA VAL A 241 5.28 11.64 18.94
C VAL A 241 3.86 12.11 19.19
N ASN A 242 3.70 12.98 20.19
CA ASN A 242 2.49 13.79 20.32
C ASN A 242 2.53 15.01 19.39
N ARG A 243 1.45 15.79 19.37
CA ARG A 243 1.31 16.98 18.50
C ARG A 243 2.41 18.02 18.71
N GLU A 244 2.77 18.31 19.95
CA GLU A 244 3.78 19.33 20.27
C GLU A 244 5.17 18.84 19.86
N GLN A 245 5.46 17.55 20.07
CA GLN A 245 6.69 16.93 19.58
C GLN A 245 6.75 16.92 18.04
N LEU A 246 5.64 16.67 17.35
CA LEU A 246 5.61 16.75 15.88
C LEU A 246 5.83 18.19 15.39
N LYS A 247 5.21 19.20 16.04
CA LYS A 247 5.47 20.62 15.72
C LYS A 247 6.94 20.97 15.89
N GLU A 248 7.57 20.48 16.94
CA GLU A 248 9.01 20.69 17.17
C GLU A 248 9.85 19.99 16.09
N LEU A 249 9.50 18.76 15.68
CA LEU A 249 10.18 18.08 14.56
C LEU A 249 10.06 18.87 13.26
N LEU A 250 8.89 19.43 12.94
CA LEU A 250 8.69 20.30 11.77
C LEU A 250 9.56 21.56 11.87
N ARG A 251 9.61 22.20 13.05
CA ARG A 251 10.45 23.37 13.30
C ARG A 251 11.92 23.07 13.04
N LYS A 252 12.43 21.98 13.62
CA LYS A 252 13.81 21.50 13.42
C LYS A 252 14.11 21.18 11.96
N ALA A 253 13.21 20.46 11.27
CA ALA A 253 13.34 20.15 9.86
C ALA A 253 13.45 21.40 8.98
N ASN A 254 12.60 22.41 9.25
CA ASN A 254 12.60 23.68 8.51
C ASN A 254 13.87 24.50 8.76
N ALA A 255 14.37 24.48 9.99
CA ALA A 255 15.61 25.14 10.37
C ALA A 255 16.87 24.36 9.95
N ARG A 256 16.71 23.13 9.41
CA ARG A 256 17.80 22.19 9.10
C ARG A 256 18.70 21.90 10.31
N GLU A 257 18.09 21.85 11.48
CA GLU A 257 18.76 21.47 12.72
C GLU A 257 19.03 19.96 12.74
N GLU A 258 20.19 19.55 13.25
CA GLU A 258 20.56 18.15 13.46
C GLU A 258 20.47 17.28 12.18
N ASP A 259 20.61 17.90 11.00
CA ASP A 259 20.41 17.27 9.67
C ASP A 259 19.05 16.56 9.52
N LEU A 260 18.06 16.97 10.31
CA LEU A 260 16.73 16.36 10.31
C LEU A 260 16.00 16.66 9.01
N LYS A 261 15.56 15.61 8.32
CA LYS A 261 14.78 15.69 7.08
C LYS A 261 13.45 14.97 7.26
N LEU A 262 12.41 15.55 6.68
CA LEU A 262 11.08 14.94 6.57
C LEU A 262 10.78 14.62 5.12
N SER A 263 10.15 13.48 4.87
CA SER A 263 9.79 13.08 3.52
C SER A 263 8.76 14.05 2.91
N PRO A 264 8.82 14.33 1.60
CA PRO A 264 7.91 15.27 0.95
C PRO A 264 6.43 14.94 1.19
N TRP A 265 6.01 13.68 1.01
CA TRP A 265 4.62 13.27 1.21
C TRP A 265 4.15 13.46 2.66
N PHE A 266 4.99 13.12 3.65
CA PHE A 266 4.66 13.35 5.05
C PHE A 266 4.41 14.83 5.34
N ARG A 267 5.24 15.73 4.78
CA ARG A 267 5.01 17.17 4.89
C ARG A 267 3.68 17.59 4.26
N LEU A 268 3.38 17.10 3.06
CA LEU A 268 2.13 17.38 2.37
C LEU A 268 0.93 16.99 3.23
N VAL A 269 0.94 15.80 3.84
CA VAL A 269 -0.15 15.36 4.72
C VAL A 269 -0.22 16.19 6.00
N VAL A 270 0.93 16.50 6.62
CA VAL A 270 1.01 17.30 7.85
C VAL A 270 0.44 18.70 7.66
N GLU A 271 0.84 19.37 6.58
CA GLU A 271 0.50 20.77 6.30
C GLU A 271 -0.97 20.93 5.87
N ASN A 272 -1.54 19.92 5.21
CA ASN A 272 -2.91 20.00 4.66
C ASN A 272 -3.99 19.36 5.55
N PHE A 273 -3.67 18.26 6.24
CA PHE A 273 -4.70 17.39 6.83
C PHE A 273 -4.42 16.94 8.26
N LEU A 274 -3.19 16.52 8.57
CA LEU A 274 -2.91 15.66 9.72
C LEU A 274 -3.39 16.26 11.05
N PHE A 275 -3.14 17.54 11.31
CA PHE A 275 -3.55 18.15 12.58
C PHE A 275 -5.06 18.20 12.76
N LYS A 276 -5.84 18.33 11.68
CA LYS A 276 -7.31 18.27 11.74
C LYS A 276 -7.77 16.83 11.95
N TRP A 277 -7.19 15.88 11.22
CA TRP A 277 -7.53 14.46 11.40
C TRP A 277 -7.13 13.92 12.77
N TRP A 278 -6.06 14.44 13.36
CA TRP A 278 -5.67 14.11 14.72
C TRP A 278 -6.76 14.51 15.73
N ASP A 279 -7.53 15.58 15.49
CA ASP A 279 -8.69 15.93 16.34
C ASP A 279 -9.75 14.84 16.29
N HIS A 280 -9.94 14.20 15.14
CA HIS A 280 -10.85 13.07 14.96
C HIS A 280 -10.31 11.77 15.57
N VAL A 281 -8.98 11.58 15.57
CA VAL A 281 -8.32 10.48 16.29
C VAL A 281 -8.65 10.56 17.78
N GLU A 282 -8.43 11.72 18.40
CA GLU A 282 -8.66 11.94 19.84
C GLU A 282 -10.14 11.86 20.23
N LYS A 283 -11.05 12.28 19.34
CA LYS A 283 -12.50 12.22 19.57
C LYS A 283 -13.13 10.86 19.24
N GLY A 284 -12.38 9.94 18.60
CA GLY A 284 -12.91 8.68 18.12
C GLY A 284 -13.88 8.82 16.92
N THR A 285 -13.75 9.91 16.15
CA THR A 285 -14.64 10.25 15.02
C THR A 285 -13.93 10.22 13.66
N LEU A 286 -12.86 9.43 13.51
CA LEU A 286 -12.07 9.33 12.27
C LEU A 286 -12.91 9.14 11.00
N LYS A 287 -13.97 8.32 11.06
CA LYS A 287 -14.85 8.04 9.92
C LYS A 287 -15.57 9.28 9.38
N GLU A 288 -15.77 10.30 10.21
CA GLU A 288 -16.39 11.57 9.80
C GLU A 288 -15.44 12.44 8.97
N ALA A 289 -14.13 12.22 9.10
CA ALA A 289 -13.10 12.95 8.37
C ALA A 289 -12.75 12.35 7.01
N ALA A 290 -13.28 11.16 6.69
CA ALA A 290 -12.93 10.43 5.49
C ALA A 290 -13.50 11.08 4.22
N ASP A 291 -12.63 11.41 3.28
CA ASP A 291 -12.97 11.79 1.91
C ASP A 291 -12.21 10.91 0.92
N MET A 292 -12.80 9.76 0.59
CA MET A 292 -12.25 8.86 -0.41
C MET A 292 -12.72 9.18 -1.84
N LYS A 293 -13.55 10.22 -2.04
CA LYS A 293 -14.02 10.60 -3.38
C LYS A 293 -13.02 11.54 -4.03
N THR A 294 -12.51 12.51 -3.28
CA THR A 294 -11.52 13.47 -3.77
C THR A 294 -10.15 12.83 -3.89
N ILE A 295 -9.43 13.18 -4.96
CA ILE A 295 -7.98 12.96 -5.09
C ILE A 295 -7.34 14.33 -4.99
N HIS A 296 -6.65 14.58 -3.89
CA HIS A 296 -6.01 15.88 -3.64
C HIS A 296 -4.68 15.95 -4.39
N LYS A 297 -4.63 16.75 -5.46
CA LYS A 297 -3.39 17.02 -6.19
C LYS A 297 -2.54 17.99 -5.39
N LEU A 298 -1.39 17.53 -4.91
CA LEU A 298 -0.49 18.29 -4.05
C LEU A 298 0.91 18.35 -4.68
N SER A 299 1.51 19.53 -4.67
CA SER A 299 2.80 19.84 -5.32
C SER A 299 3.65 20.72 -4.44
#